data_AF-A0A447JDD3-F1
#
_entry.id   AF-A0A447JDD3-F1
#
_cell.length_a   1.000
_cell.length_b   1.000
_cell.length_c   1.000
_cell.angle_alpha   90.00
_cell.angle_beta   90.00
_cell.angle_gamma   90.00
#
_symmetry.space_group_name_H-M   'P 1'
#
loop_
_entity.id
_entity.type
_entity.pdbx_description
1 polymer ?
#
loop_
_entity_poly.entity_id
_entity_poly.type
_entity_poly.pdbx_seq_one_letter_code
_entity_poly.pdbx_strand_id
1 'polypeptide(L)'
;MQIIITGGGGFLGQKLASALLNSSLAFNELLLVDLKMPARLSDSPRLRCLEADLTQPGVLENVITANTSVVYHLAAIVSSHAEDDFDLGWKVNLDLTRQLLEACRRQPQKIRFVFSSSLAVYGGTLPECVTDTTALTPRSSYGAQKGCL
;
A
#
# COMPACT_ATOMS: atom_id res chain seq x y z
N MET A 1 3.82 -4.82 18.46
CA MET A 1 3.56 -3.96 17.28
C MET A 1 3.82 -4.76 16.02
N GLN A 2 2.79 -4.97 15.18
CA GLN A 2 2.94 -5.58 13.85
C GLN A 2 2.90 -4.49 12.78
N ILE A 3 3.86 -4.52 11.87
CA ILE A 3 3.94 -3.65 10.69
C ILE A 3 3.62 -4.51 9.46
N ILE A 4 2.74 -4.01 8.59
CA ILE A 4 2.39 -4.66 7.33
C ILE A 4 2.83 -3.75 6.17
N ILE A 5 3.44 -4.34 5.16
CA ILE A 5 3.73 -3.68 3.87
C ILE A 5 3.02 -4.48 2.78
N THR A 6 1.98 -3.90 2.18
CA THR A 6 1.38 -4.44 0.96
C THR A 6 2.22 -3.98 -0.24
N GLY A 7 2.35 -4.79 -1.29
CA GLY A 7 3.34 -4.49 -2.34
C GLY A 7 4.77 -4.72 -1.84
N GLY A 8 4.91 -5.61 -0.85
CA GLY A 8 6.16 -5.86 -0.15
C GLY A 8 7.22 -6.55 -1.02
N GLY A 9 6.84 -7.18 -2.13
CA GLY A 9 7.74 -7.72 -3.14
C GLY A 9 8.23 -6.68 -4.15
N GLY A 10 7.57 -5.52 -4.22
CA GLY A 10 7.94 -4.41 -5.10
C GLY A 10 9.19 -3.64 -4.65
N PHE A 11 9.70 -2.80 -5.55
CA PHE A 11 10.92 -2.01 -5.35
C PHE A 11 10.93 -1.19 -4.05
N LEU A 12 9.87 -0.39 -3.83
CA LEU A 12 9.77 0.44 -2.63
C LEU A 12 9.51 -0.40 -1.37
N GLY A 13 8.68 -1.45 -1.48
CA GLY A 13 8.38 -2.35 -0.38
C GLY A 13 9.63 -3.03 0.18
N GLN A 14 10.49 -3.56 -0.70
CA GLN A 14 11.76 -4.18 -0.31
C GLN A 14 12.72 -3.18 0.34
N LYS A 15 12.82 -1.95 -0.18
CA LYS A 15 13.65 -0.89 0.41
C LYS A 15 13.14 -0.46 1.79
N LEU A 16 11.83 -0.26 1.93
CA LEU A 16 11.23 0.10 3.21
C LEU A 16 11.40 -1.02 4.23
N ALA A 17 11.17 -2.27 3.84
CA ALA A 17 11.36 -3.43 4.70
C ALA A 17 12.81 -3.52 5.21
N SER A 18 13.80 -3.35 4.32
CA SER A 18 15.21 -3.33 4.70
C SER A 18 15.52 -2.18 5.67
N ALA A 19 15.00 -0.98 5.42
CA ALA A 19 15.19 0.17 6.31
C ALA A 19 14.58 -0.07 7.70
N LEU A 20 13.38 -0.65 7.78
CA LEU A 20 12.72 -0.96 9.04
C LEU A 20 13.48 -2.03 9.84
N LEU A 21 13.91 -3.11 9.18
CA LEU A 21 14.67 -4.21 9.83
C LEU A 21 16.00 -3.73 10.43
N ASN A 22 16.66 -2.77 9.78
CA ASN A 22 17.92 -2.18 10.20
C ASN A 22 17.76 -0.94 11.11
N SER A 23 16.53 -0.51 11.37
CA SER A 23 16.26 0.62 12.26
C SER A 23 16.27 0.20 13.74
N SER A 24 16.40 1.18 14.63
CA SER A 24 16.19 1.02 16.07
C SER A 24 14.70 0.95 16.48
N LEU A 25 13.77 0.98 15.50
CA LEU A 25 12.35 0.93 15.78
C LEU A 25 11.98 -0.43 16.38
N ALA A 26 11.37 -0.41 17.56
CA ALA A 26 10.90 -1.62 18.22
C ALA A 26 9.59 -2.11 17.59
N PHE A 27 9.64 -3.26 16.93
CA PHE A 27 8.46 -3.99 16.44
C PHE A 27 8.65 -5.50 16.61
N ASN A 28 7.54 -6.22 16.70
CA ASN A 28 7.53 -7.68 16.94
C ASN A 28 7.55 -8.44 15.61
N GLU A 29 6.84 -7.92 14.61
CA GLU A 29 6.69 -8.56 13.32
C GLU A 29 6.60 -7.51 12.20
N LEU A 30 7.27 -7.80 11.09
CA LEU A 30 7.16 -7.14 9.81
C LEU A 30 6.63 -8.16 8.80
N LEU A 31 5.43 -7.92 8.30
CA LEU A 31 4.77 -8.75 7.30
C LEU A 31 4.84 -8.08 5.92
N LEU A 32 5.47 -8.74 4.96
CA LEU A 32 5.46 -8.35 3.55
C LEU A 32 4.38 -9.16 2.83
N VAL A 33 3.44 -8.48 2.19
CA VAL A 33 2.38 -9.12 1.40
C VAL A 33 2.43 -8.63 -0.03
N ASP A 34 2.35 -9.54 -1.00
CA ASP A 34 2.33 -9.22 -2.42
C ASP A 34 1.66 -10.35 -3.23
N LEU A 35 1.33 -10.10 -4.49
CA LEU A 35 0.73 -11.08 -5.42
C LEU A 35 1.69 -12.22 -5.77
N LYS A 36 3.00 -11.98 -5.65
CA LYS A 36 4.05 -12.98 -5.78
C LYS A 36 4.85 -13.02 -4.49
N MET A 37 5.34 -14.19 -4.09
CA MET A 37 6.13 -14.36 -2.87
C MET A 37 7.25 -13.31 -2.78
N PRO A 38 7.21 -12.40 -1.79
CA PRO A 38 8.25 -11.39 -1.62
C PRO A 38 9.61 -12.04 -1.41
N ALA A 39 10.66 -11.46 -2.00
CA ALA A 39 12.03 -11.87 -1.75
C ALA A 39 12.36 -11.73 -0.25
N ARG A 40 13.00 -12.75 0.31
CA ARG A 40 13.35 -12.76 1.73
C ARG A 40 14.62 -11.95 1.95
N LEU A 41 14.48 -10.81 2.62
CA LEU A 41 15.58 -9.85 2.85
C LEU A 41 16.54 -10.25 3.97
N SER A 42 16.09 -11.08 4.91
CA SER A 42 16.89 -11.56 6.04
C SER A 42 16.26 -12.80 6.67
N ASP A 43 17.05 -13.54 7.45
CA ASP A 43 16.55 -14.62 8.32
C ASP A 43 16.01 -14.10 9.67
N SER A 44 15.75 -12.80 9.79
CA SER A 44 15.19 -12.25 11.03
C SER A 44 13.88 -12.98 11.37
N PRO A 45 13.72 -13.48 12.60
CA PRO A 45 12.48 -14.13 13.03
C PRO A 45 11.28 -13.16 13.06
N ARG A 46 11.55 -11.86 12.99
CA ARG A 46 10.53 -10.81 12.91
C ARG A 46 10.00 -10.62 11.49
N LEU A 47 10.66 -11.14 10.46
CA LEU A 47 10.26 -10.97 9.06
C LEU A 47 9.41 -12.16 8.60
N ARG A 48 8.19 -11.87 8.14
CA ARG A 48 7.32 -12.83 7.47
C ARG A 48 6.96 -12.34 6.07
N CYS A 49 6.99 -13.24 5.09
CA CYS A 49 6.53 -12.97 3.73
C CYS A 49 5.27 -13.78 3.46
N LEU A 50 4.32 -13.19 2.73
CA LEU A 50 3.06 -13.81 2.35
C LEU A 50 2.78 -13.51 0.87
N GLU A 51 2.59 -14.56 0.08
CA GLU A 51 2.00 -14.45 -1.25
C GLU A 51 0.48 -14.50 -1.09
N ALA A 52 -0.20 -13.42 -1.46
CA ALA A 52 -1.66 -13.34 -1.41
C ALA A 52 -2.20 -12.26 -2.35
N ASP A 53 -3.29 -12.57 -3.05
CA ASP A 53 -4.10 -11.57 -3.72
C ASP A 53 -5.05 -10.92 -2.70
N LEU A 54 -4.69 -9.72 -2.25
CA LEU A 54 -5.46 -8.95 -1.29
C LEU A 54 -6.85 -8.53 -1.80
N THR A 55 -7.12 -8.66 -3.11
CA THR A 55 -8.43 -8.37 -3.68
C THR A 55 -9.42 -9.52 -3.53
N GLN A 56 -8.96 -10.70 -3.09
CA GLN A 56 -9.82 -11.86 -2.88
C GLN A 56 -10.61 -11.74 -1.57
N PRO A 57 -11.90 -12.15 -1.56
CA PRO A 57 -12.72 -12.14 -0.35
C PRO A 57 -12.07 -12.92 0.80
N GLY A 58 -12.11 -12.37 2.02
CA GLY A 58 -11.61 -13.04 3.22
C GLY A 58 -10.09 -12.95 3.44
N VAL A 59 -9.31 -12.51 2.45
CA VAL A 59 -7.85 -12.40 2.58
C VAL A 59 -7.48 -11.25 3.52
N LEU A 60 -8.19 -10.12 3.44
CA LEU A 60 -7.89 -8.94 4.25
C LEU A 60 -8.10 -9.18 5.73
N GLU A 61 -9.11 -9.94 6.12
CA GLU A 61 -9.40 -10.31 7.51
C GLU A 61 -8.29 -11.19 8.12
N ASN A 62 -7.57 -11.95 7.29
CA ASN A 62 -6.43 -12.76 7.72
C ASN A 62 -5.13 -11.94 7.80
N VAL A 63 -5.02 -10.86 7.02
CA VAL A 63 -3.84 -10.00 6.96
C VAL A 63 -3.92 -8.90 8.03
N ILE A 64 -5.06 -8.23 8.15
CA ILE A 64 -5.30 -7.15 9.10
C ILE A 64 -5.95 -7.72 10.36
N THR A 65 -5.21 -7.68 11.47
CA THR A 65 -5.61 -8.34 12.73
C THR A 65 -5.58 -7.37 13.91
N ALA A 66 -6.03 -7.83 15.08
CA ALA A 66 -5.94 -7.08 16.34
C ALA A 66 -4.49 -6.76 16.77
N ASN A 67 -3.48 -7.37 16.15
CA ASN A 67 -2.07 -7.06 16.42
C ASN A 67 -1.50 -6.00 15.46
N THR A 68 -2.19 -5.72 14.36
CA THR A 68 -1.76 -4.76 13.34
C THR A 68 -1.72 -3.36 13.95
N SER A 69 -0.59 -2.68 13.76
CA SER A 69 -0.37 -1.33 14.29
C SER A 69 -0.06 -0.32 13.20
N VAL A 70 0.63 -0.75 12.14
CA VAL A 70 0.98 0.09 10.99
C VAL A 70 0.75 -0.69 9.70
N VAL A 71 0.14 -0.05 8.71
CA VAL A 71 0.03 -0.55 7.34
C VAL A 71 0.65 0.46 6.40
N TYR A 72 1.70 0.06 5.69
CA TYR A 72 2.23 0.76 4.53
C TYR A 72 1.60 0.17 3.27
N HIS A 73 0.66 0.90 2.68
CA HIS A 73 -0.05 0.45 1.50
C HIS A 73 0.68 0.90 0.22
N LEU A 74 1.57 0.03 -0.28
CA LEU A 74 2.35 0.24 -1.50
C LEU A 74 1.90 -0.64 -2.68
N ALA A 75 0.91 -1.52 -2.48
CA ALA A 75 0.36 -2.33 -3.56
C ALA A 75 -0.42 -1.41 -4.53
N ALA A 76 -0.08 -1.50 -5.80
CA ALA A 76 -0.73 -0.76 -6.87
C ALA A 76 -0.43 -1.43 -8.21
N ILE A 77 -1.29 -1.24 -9.20
CA ILE A 77 -0.88 -1.42 -10.60
C ILE A 77 -0.42 -0.08 -11.17
N VAL A 78 0.66 -0.10 -11.93
CA VAL A 78 1.31 1.09 -12.48
C VAL A 78 0.47 1.75 -13.59
N SER A 79 0.74 3.03 -13.86
CA SER A 79 -0.12 3.85 -14.73
C SER A 79 -0.43 3.24 -16.08
N SER A 80 0.57 2.74 -16.83
CA SER A 80 0.30 2.17 -18.16
C SER A 80 -0.63 0.96 -18.08
N HIS A 81 -0.42 0.08 -17.09
CA HIS A 81 -1.25 -1.10 -16.90
C HIS A 81 -2.67 -0.73 -16.45
N ALA A 82 -2.83 0.32 -15.64
CA ALA A 82 -4.16 0.83 -15.27
C ALA A 82 -4.93 1.45 -16.43
N GLU A 83 -4.23 2.03 -17.42
CA GLU A 83 -4.87 2.51 -18.65
C GLU A 83 -5.22 1.34 -19.59
N ASP A 84 -4.35 0.34 -19.69
CA ASP A 84 -4.55 -0.84 -20.55
C ASP A 84 -5.68 -1.75 -20.02
N ASP A 85 -5.77 -1.89 -18.69
CA ASP A 85 -6.82 -2.65 -17.98
C ASP A 85 -7.50 -1.76 -16.93
N PHE A 86 -8.49 -1.00 -17.40
CA PHE A 86 -9.23 -0.02 -16.61
C PHE A 86 -9.86 -0.64 -15.36
N ASP A 87 -10.55 -1.78 -15.50
CA ASP A 87 -11.27 -2.43 -14.41
C ASP A 87 -10.30 -2.95 -13.34
N LEU A 88 -9.17 -3.53 -13.76
CA LEU A 88 -8.12 -3.93 -12.82
C LEU A 88 -7.54 -2.72 -12.08
N GLY A 89 -7.38 -1.58 -12.76
CA GLY A 89 -6.97 -0.31 -12.18
C GLY A 89 -7.84 0.13 -11.02
N TRP A 90 -9.16 0.19 -11.25
CA TRP A 90 -10.10 0.55 -10.19
C TRP A 90 -10.12 -0.48 -9.06
N LYS A 91 -10.12 -1.77 -9.40
CA LYS A 91 -10.12 -2.86 -8.43
C LYS A 91 -8.92 -2.78 -7.48
N VAL A 92 -7.72 -2.56 -8.01
CA VAL A 92 -6.47 -2.59 -7.23
C VAL A 92 -6.13 -1.24 -6.61
N ASN A 93 -6.26 -0.15 -7.34
CA ASN A 93 -5.76 1.15 -6.86
C ASN A 93 -6.77 1.89 -5.98
N LEU A 94 -8.09 1.67 -6.18
CA LEU A 94 -9.13 2.28 -5.36
C LEU A 94 -9.84 1.27 -4.45
N ASP A 95 -10.46 0.24 -5.02
CA ASP A 95 -11.33 -0.65 -4.24
C ASP A 95 -10.58 -1.43 -3.19
N LEU A 96 -9.40 -1.98 -3.51
CA LEU A 96 -8.54 -2.61 -2.52
C LEU A 96 -8.13 -1.62 -1.42
N THR A 97 -7.79 -0.38 -1.76
CA THR A 97 -7.44 0.63 -0.75
C THR A 97 -8.62 0.90 0.18
N ARG A 98 -9.82 1.07 -0.36
CA ARG A 98 -11.05 1.23 0.42
C ARG A 98 -11.30 0.03 1.34
N GLN A 99 -11.13 -1.19 0.82
CA GLN A 99 -11.31 -2.40 1.60
C GLN A 99 -10.26 -2.55 2.72
N LEU A 100 -9.01 -2.17 2.47
CA LEU A 100 -7.95 -2.14 3.49
C LEU A 100 -8.25 -1.14 4.60
N LEU A 101 -8.73 0.07 4.24
CA LEU A 101 -9.18 1.07 5.21
C LEU A 101 -10.34 0.54 6.06
N GLU A 102 -11.33 -0.11 5.44
CA GLU A 102 -12.44 -0.74 6.16
C GLU A 102 -11.98 -1.88 7.08
N ALA A 103 -11.04 -2.72 6.64
CA ALA A 103 -10.46 -3.78 7.46
C ALA A 103 -9.71 -3.20 8.67
N CYS A 104 -9.00 -2.08 8.48
CA CYS A 104 -8.35 -1.35 9.57
C CYS A 104 -9.37 -0.72 10.53
N ARG A 105 -10.45 -0.11 10.01
CA ARG A 105 -11.51 0.55 10.77
C ARG A 105 -12.27 -0.41 11.69
N ARG A 106 -12.37 -1.69 11.31
CA ARG A 106 -13.04 -2.74 12.11
C ARG A 106 -12.20 -3.24 13.30
N GLN A 107 -10.90 -2.92 13.36
CA GLN A 107 -10.06 -3.36 14.47
C GLN A 107 -10.33 -2.55 15.74
N PRO A 108 -10.18 -3.14 16.93
CA PRO A 108 -10.42 -2.45 18.19
C PRO A 108 -9.38 -1.36 18.49
N GLN A 109 -8.17 -1.47 17.94
CA GLN A 109 -7.11 -0.46 18.07
C GLN A 109 -7.02 0.48 16.86
N LYS A 110 -6.49 1.69 17.09
CA LYS A 110 -6.14 2.61 16.00
C LYS A 110 -4.93 2.08 15.23
N ILE A 111 -5.07 1.95 13.91
CA ILE A 111 -4.00 1.54 13.00
C ILE A 111 -3.50 2.77 12.25
N ARG A 112 -2.18 2.96 12.21
CA ARG A 112 -1.56 3.96 11.35
C ARG A 112 -1.54 3.43 9.92
N PHE A 113 -2.29 4.08 9.03
CA PHE A 113 -2.31 3.75 7.61
C PHE A 113 -1.48 4.79 6.84
N VAL A 114 -0.45 4.33 6.13
CA VAL A 114 0.42 5.16 5.28
C VAL A 114 0.19 4.73 3.84
N PHE A 115 -0.45 5.60 3.07
CA PHE A 115 -0.76 5.37 1.67
C PHE A 115 0.28 6.05 0.77
N SER A 116 0.81 5.31 -0.22
CA SER A 116 1.64 5.92 -1.26
C SER A 116 0.76 6.37 -2.45
N SER A 117 0.45 7.66 -2.48
CA SER A 117 -0.13 8.32 -3.65
C SER A 117 0.93 8.57 -4.74
N SER A 118 0.66 9.45 -5.70
CA SER A 118 1.54 9.73 -6.83
C SER A 118 1.39 11.17 -7.30
N LEU A 119 2.42 11.74 -7.94
CA LEU A 119 2.29 13.02 -8.63
C LEU A 119 1.27 12.97 -9.78
N ALA A 120 0.88 11.78 -10.24
CA ALA A 120 -0.14 11.59 -11.27
C ALA A 120 -1.54 12.10 -10.86
N VAL A 121 -1.76 12.40 -9.58
CA VAL A 121 -2.99 13.05 -9.10
C VAL A 121 -3.12 14.50 -9.59
N TYR A 122 -2.01 15.11 -9.99
CA TYR A 122 -1.97 16.46 -10.55
C TYR A 122 -1.96 16.42 -12.07
N GLY A 123 -2.43 17.50 -12.71
CA GLY A 123 -2.38 17.62 -14.16
C GLY A 123 -2.87 18.98 -14.68
N GLY A 124 -2.63 19.24 -15.96
CA GLY A 124 -2.90 20.54 -16.57
C GLY A 124 -1.78 21.56 -16.28
N THR A 125 -2.13 22.84 -16.20
CA THR A 125 -1.19 23.92 -15.87
C THR A 125 -0.99 23.97 -14.36
N LEU A 126 0.21 23.62 -13.91
CA LEU A 126 0.59 23.60 -12.49
C LEU A 126 1.42 24.85 -12.13
N PRO A 127 1.37 25.29 -10.86
CA PRO A 127 2.31 26.29 -10.36
C PRO A 127 3.74 25.75 -10.35
N GLU A 128 4.73 26.64 -10.21
CA GLU A 128 6.14 26.24 -10.08
C GLU A 128 6.38 25.32 -8.88
N CYS A 129 5.68 25.58 -7.77
CA CYS A 129 5.72 24.76 -6.58
C CYS A 129 4.32 24.18 -6.29
N VAL A 130 4.22 22.85 -6.30
CA VAL A 130 3.01 22.11 -5.92
C VAL A 130 3.01 21.91 -4.40
N THR A 131 1.88 22.21 -3.78
CA THR A 131 1.65 22.11 -2.32
C THR A 131 0.50 21.16 -2.01
N ASP A 132 0.32 20.80 -0.73
CA ASP A 132 -0.79 19.95 -0.26
C ASP A 132 -2.19 20.55 -0.53
N THR A 133 -2.28 21.86 -0.83
CA THR A 133 -3.54 22.54 -1.17
C THR A 133 -3.75 22.70 -2.67
N THR A 134 -2.83 22.22 -3.51
CA THR A 134 -2.97 22.28 -4.97
C THR A 134 -4.10 21.34 -5.41
N ALA A 135 -4.98 21.83 -6.28
CA ALA A 135 -6.12 21.04 -6.73
C ALA A 135 -5.67 19.77 -7.47
N LEU A 136 -6.38 18.67 -7.20
CA LEU A 136 -6.14 17.39 -7.88
C LEU A 136 -6.91 17.37 -9.20
N THR A 137 -6.19 17.42 -10.31
CA THR A 137 -6.73 17.46 -11.67
C THR A 137 -6.06 16.39 -12.56
N PRO A 138 -6.20 15.10 -12.19
CA PRO A 138 -5.50 14.02 -12.87
C PRO A 138 -5.92 13.91 -14.35
N ARG A 139 -4.97 13.48 -15.19
CA ARG A 139 -5.16 13.32 -16.64
C ARG A 139 -5.13 11.85 -17.10
N SER A 140 -5.17 10.92 -16.15
CA SER A 140 -5.19 9.47 -16.36
C SER A 140 -6.12 8.80 -15.34
N SER A 141 -6.59 7.59 -15.66
CA SER A 141 -7.37 6.76 -14.74
C SER A 141 -6.54 6.44 -13.49
N TYR A 142 -5.25 6.14 -13.63
CA TYR A 142 -4.33 5.93 -12.52
C TYR A 142 -4.24 7.13 -11.58
N GLY A 143 -4.13 8.34 -12.15
CA GLY A 143 -4.12 9.58 -11.38
C GLY A 143 -5.41 9.78 -10.60
N ALA A 144 -6.56 9.50 -11.23
CA ALA A 144 -7.86 9.55 -10.56
C ALA A 144 -7.94 8.53 -9.40
N GLN A 145 -7.57 7.28 -9.65
CA GLN A 145 -7.57 6.21 -8.64
C GLN A 145 -6.68 6.55 -7.43
N LYS A 146 -5.52 7.19 -7.63
CA LYS A 146 -4.61 7.63 -6.56
C LYS A 146 -5.05 8.91 -5.85
N GLY A 147 -5.92 9.72 -6.45
CA GLY A 147 -6.39 11.00 -5.93
C GLY A 147 -7.75 10.95 -5.22
N CYS A 148 -8.51 9.85 -5.36
CA CYS A 148 -9.82 9.69 -4.74
C CYS A 148 -9.82 9.28 -3.26
N LEU A 149 -8.65 9.23 -2.61
CA LEU A 149 -8.44 8.70 -1.25
C LEU A 149 -8.06 9.79 -0.25
#